data_AF-A0AA37SJM6-F1
#
_entry.id   AF-A0AA37SJM6-F1
#
_cell.length_a   1.000
_cell.length_b   1.000
_cell.length_c   1.000
_cell.angle_alpha   90.00
_cell.angle_beta   90.00
_cell.angle_gamma   90.00
#
_symmetry.space_group_name_H-M   'P 1'
#
loop_
_entity.id
_entity.type
_entity.pdbx_description
1 polymer ?
#
loop_
_entity_poly.entity_id
_entity_poly.type
_entity_poly.pdbx_seq_one_letter_code
_entity_poly.pdbx_strand_id
1 'polypeptide(L)'
;MAAVKSVEEYIQRHTERKNELEKLRSLLLNLPFEESIKWGMPSYGFEGKNLVGIGSFKNWSCLWFHEGALLEDKSKVLENAQEGKTVGMRQWRFANLEEIDEPLVIAYLEETIEHKKSGKSITFKKKNKVPIEIPSLLSSHFDSHPDHLKTFENFTTSQKNEFSNYIIDAKREKTKLDRLEKIKVLLGEGKTLNTLWGGR
;
A
#
# COMPACT_ATOMS: atom_id res chain seq x y z
N MET A 1 -17.37 10.95 6.58
CA MET A 1 -17.12 12.11 5.69
C MET A 1 -17.22 11.66 4.25
N ALA A 2 -17.86 12.43 3.37
CA ALA A 2 -17.94 12.10 1.95
C ALA A 2 -16.54 12.04 1.33
N ALA A 3 -16.34 11.16 0.34
CA ALA A 3 -15.10 11.11 -0.43
C ALA A 3 -14.83 12.48 -1.08
N VAL A 4 -13.57 12.92 -1.05
CA VAL A 4 -13.12 14.13 -1.75
C VAL A 4 -13.16 13.86 -3.25
N LYS A 5 -13.71 14.80 -4.03
CA LYS A 5 -13.93 14.65 -5.48
C LYS A 5 -12.95 15.47 -6.32
N SER A 6 -12.34 16.51 -5.77
CA SER A 6 -11.33 17.33 -6.47
C SER A 6 -10.24 17.82 -5.52
N VAL A 7 -9.14 18.34 -6.09
CA VAL A 7 -8.05 18.91 -5.32
C VAL A 7 -8.48 20.21 -4.63
N GLU A 8 -9.33 21.02 -5.24
CA GLU A 8 -9.92 22.21 -4.61
C GLU A 8 -10.71 21.83 -3.36
N GLU A 9 -11.55 20.78 -3.45
CA GLU A 9 -12.32 20.31 -2.30
C GLU A 9 -11.39 19.78 -1.19
N TYR A 10 -10.30 19.09 -1.56
CA TYR A 10 -9.29 18.67 -0.58
C TYR A 10 -8.71 19.89 0.16
N ILE A 11 -8.27 20.91 -0.58
CA ILE A 11 -7.65 22.12 -0.03
C ILE A 11 -8.65 22.88 0.87
N GLN A 12 -9.89 23.02 0.43
CA GLN A 12 -10.95 23.69 1.20
C GLN A 12 -11.25 22.99 2.54
N ARG A 13 -11.11 21.67 2.60
CA ARG A 13 -11.28 20.90 3.85
C ARG A 13 -10.09 21.03 4.81
N HIS A 14 -8.93 21.50 4.34
CA HIS A 14 -7.70 21.64 5.14
C HIS A 14 -7.31 23.11 5.27
N THR A 15 -8.21 23.92 5.84
CA THR A 15 -8.09 25.38 5.92
C THR A 15 -6.81 25.87 6.60
N GLU A 16 -6.36 25.18 7.66
CA GLU A 16 -5.14 25.52 8.41
C GLU A 16 -3.86 25.42 7.57
N ARG A 17 -3.88 24.63 6.49
CA ARG A 17 -2.73 24.40 5.59
C ARG A 17 -3.01 24.84 4.15
N LYS A 18 -4.06 25.65 3.96
CA LYS A 18 -4.56 26.00 2.64
C LYS A 18 -3.47 26.62 1.76
N ASN A 19 -2.73 27.58 2.30
CA ASN A 19 -1.72 28.33 1.55
C ASN A 19 -0.57 27.43 1.12
N GLU A 20 -0.08 26.57 2.00
CA GLU A 20 0.98 25.60 1.68
C GLU A 20 0.52 24.59 0.63
N LEU A 21 -0.71 24.08 0.74
CA LEU A 21 -1.27 23.14 -0.23
C LEU A 21 -1.47 23.80 -1.61
N GLU A 22 -1.96 25.03 -1.67
CA GLU A 22 -2.10 25.80 -2.91
C GLU A 22 -0.75 26.07 -3.56
N LYS A 23 0.27 26.41 -2.75
CA LYS A 23 1.63 26.63 -3.24
C LYS A 23 2.23 25.36 -3.83
N LEU A 24 2.18 24.23 -3.10
CA LEU A 24 2.67 22.94 -3.58
C LEU A 24 1.94 22.49 -4.85
N ARG A 25 0.61 22.66 -4.89
CA ARG A 25 -0.19 22.40 -6.10
C ARG A 25 0.30 23.24 -7.28
N SER A 26 0.54 24.53 -7.09
CA SER A 26 1.01 25.41 -8.19
C SER A 26 2.36 24.95 -8.76
N LEU A 27 3.29 24.50 -7.91
CA LEU A 27 4.59 23.99 -8.36
C LEU A 27 4.44 22.70 -9.19
N LEU A 28 3.54 21.80 -8.77
CA LEU A 28 3.26 20.56 -9.49
C LEU A 28 2.56 20.82 -10.83
N LEU A 29 1.65 21.79 -10.90
CA LEU A 29 0.94 22.14 -12.14
C LEU A 29 1.83 22.89 -13.15
N ASN A 30 2.95 23.47 -12.72
CA ASN A 30 3.96 24.05 -13.61
C ASN A 30 4.84 22.98 -14.30
N LEU A 31 4.71 21.72 -13.89
CA LEU A 31 5.40 20.57 -14.44
C LEU A 31 4.40 19.66 -15.17
N PRO A 32 4.85 18.71 -16.02
CA PRO A 32 3.95 17.91 -16.86
C PRO A 32 3.19 16.81 -16.08
N PHE A 33 2.83 17.03 -14.82
CA PHE A 33 2.06 16.08 -14.04
C PHE A 33 0.56 16.12 -14.38
N GLU A 34 -0.05 14.94 -14.41
CA GLU A 34 -1.50 14.75 -14.46
C GLU A 34 -2.07 14.76 -13.05
N GLU A 35 -2.92 15.73 -12.74
CA GLU A 35 -3.57 15.87 -11.43
C GLU A 35 -4.79 14.93 -11.32
N SER A 36 -4.93 14.27 -10.16
CA SER A 36 -6.06 13.40 -9.84
C SER A 36 -6.29 13.30 -8.33
N ILE A 37 -7.43 12.71 -7.92
CA ILE A 37 -7.65 12.29 -6.54
C ILE A 37 -7.50 10.76 -6.45
N LYS A 38 -6.58 10.30 -5.60
CA LYS A 38 -6.42 8.87 -5.29
C LYS A 38 -6.29 8.69 -3.79
N TRP A 39 -6.94 7.64 -3.28
CA TRP A 39 -6.98 7.36 -1.84
C TRP A 39 -7.46 8.54 -0.98
N GLY A 40 -8.29 9.42 -1.55
CA GLY A 40 -8.80 10.62 -0.88
C GLY A 40 -7.84 11.80 -0.81
N MET A 41 -6.72 11.78 -1.55
CA MET A 41 -5.70 12.83 -1.53
C MET A 41 -5.29 13.27 -2.95
N PRO A 42 -4.86 14.53 -3.14
CA PRO A 42 -4.26 15.01 -4.38
C PRO A 42 -3.06 14.16 -4.78
N SER A 43 -3.09 13.63 -6.01
CA SER A 43 -2.10 12.72 -6.56
C SER A 43 -1.73 13.16 -7.97
N TYR A 44 -0.43 13.20 -8.23
CA TYR A 44 0.20 13.76 -9.42
C TYR A 44 0.98 12.65 -10.12
N GLY A 45 0.54 12.31 -11.32
CA GLY A 45 1.09 11.23 -12.13
C GLY A 45 1.83 11.73 -13.36
N PHE A 46 2.69 10.89 -13.92
CA PHE A 46 3.33 11.12 -15.21
C PHE A 46 3.36 9.79 -15.98
N GLU A 47 2.90 9.80 -17.24
CA GLU A 47 2.79 8.60 -18.09
C GLU A 47 2.04 7.44 -17.40
N GLY A 48 0.88 7.73 -16.81
CA GLY A 48 0.02 6.73 -16.17
C GLY A 48 0.52 6.17 -14.82
N LYS A 49 1.66 6.61 -14.30
CA LYS A 49 2.18 6.23 -12.96
C LYS A 49 2.04 7.38 -11.98
N ASN A 50 1.52 7.11 -10.77
CA ASN A 50 1.54 8.10 -9.69
C ASN A 50 2.96 8.27 -9.16
N LEU A 51 3.44 9.51 -9.12
CA LEU A 51 4.81 9.80 -8.69
C LEU A 51 4.82 10.62 -7.40
N VAL A 52 3.95 11.63 -7.30
CA VAL A 52 3.92 12.56 -6.17
C VAL A 52 2.49 12.71 -5.64
N GLY A 53 2.32 12.93 -4.33
CA GLY A 53 1.05 13.31 -3.72
C GLY A 53 1.23 14.49 -2.78
N ILE A 54 0.15 15.25 -2.54
CA ILE A 54 0.14 16.30 -1.52
C ILE A 54 -0.63 15.79 -0.31
N GLY A 55 -0.09 16.01 0.88
CA GLY A 55 -0.76 15.68 2.14
C GLY A 55 -0.83 16.87 3.08
N SER A 56 -1.86 16.85 3.92
CA SER A 56 -2.06 17.78 5.02
C SER A 56 -2.15 17.02 6.34
N PHE A 57 -1.39 17.49 7.33
CA PHE A 57 -1.36 16.99 8.70
C PHE A 57 -1.52 18.17 9.66
N LYS A 58 -1.83 17.87 10.93
CA LYS A 58 -2.06 18.89 11.96
C LYS A 58 -0.95 19.95 12.02
N ASN A 59 0.31 19.51 11.95
CA ASN A 59 1.46 20.38 12.17
C ASN A 59 2.26 20.71 10.89
N TRP A 60 1.93 20.09 9.75
CA TRP A 60 2.67 20.31 8.50
C TRP A 60 1.84 19.93 7.28
N SER A 61 2.18 20.49 6.13
CA SER A 61 1.85 19.95 4.82
C SER A 61 3.04 19.14 4.28
N CYS A 62 2.85 18.36 3.21
CA CYS A 62 3.95 17.61 2.65
C CYS A 62 3.79 17.27 1.17
N LEU A 63 4.93 16.98 0.54
CA LEU A 63 5.01 16.17 -0.66
C LEU A 63 5.32 14.72 -0.30
N TRP A 64 4.58 13.80 -0.90
CA TRP A 64 4.82 12.37 -0.85
C TRP A 64 5.42 11.90 -2.16
N PHE A 65 6.65 11.37 -2.13
CA PHE A 65 7.30 10.78 -3.29
C PHE A 65 7.16 9.26 -3.22
N HIS A 66 6.44 8.66 -4.18
CA HIS A 66 6.17 7.21 -4.18
C HIS A 66 7.45 6.36 -4.26
N GLU A 67 8.43 6.84 -5.03
CA GLU A 67 9.76 6.24 -5.16
C GLU A 67 10.86 7.18 -4.65
N GLY A 68 10.55 8.00 -3.65
CA GLY A 68 11.47 9.01 -3.11
C GLY A 68 12.79 8.45 -2.60
N ALA A 69 12.88 7.16 -2.25
CA ALA A 69 14.13 6.51 -1.88
C ALA A 69 15.15 6.38 -3.04
N LEU A 70 14.73 6.61 -4.28
CA LEU A 70 15.62 6.68 -5.44
C LEU A 70 16.21 8.07 -5.67
N LEU A 71 15.61 9.10 -5.07
CA LEU A 71 16.08 10.48 -5.22
C LEU A 71 17.41 10.61 -4.49
N GLU A 72 18.29 11.45 -5.04
CA GLU A 72 19.64 11.64 -4.50
C GLU A 72 19.62 12.26 -3.09
N ASP A 73 18.63 13.10 -2.81
CA ASP A 73 18.38 13.74 -1.51
C ASP A 73 19.61 14.42 -0.89
N LYS A 74 20.39 15.15 -1.71
CA LYS A 74 21.59 15.87 -1.25
C LYS A 74 21.30 16.83 -0.09
N SER A 75 20.09 17.39 -0.05
CA SER A 75 19.64 18.34 0.97
C SER A 75 19.10 17.66 2.23
N LYS A 76 18.96 16.33 2.24
CA LYS A 76 18.48 15.53 3.38
C LYS A 76 17.11 15.99 3.90
N VAL A 77 16.22 16.31 2.96
CA VAL A 77 14.86 16.81 3.25
C VAL A 77 13.82 15.69 3.26
N LEU A 78 14.20 14.49 2.77
CA LEU A 78 13.30 13.36 2.65
C LEU A 78 13.37 12.46 3.87
N GLU A 79 12.21 12.16 4.44
CA GLU A 79 12.08 11.23 5.57
C GLU A 79 11.21 10.01 5.20
N ASN A 80 11.53 8.86 5.79
CA ASN A 80 10.65 7.69 5.71
C ASN A 80 9.62 7.72 6.84
N ALA A 81 8.47 8.32 6.57
CA ALA A 81 7.37 8.42 7.53
C ALA A 81 6.72 7.08 7.93
N GLN A 82 7.05 5.97 7.26
CA GLN A 82 6.51 4.63 7.55
C GLN A 82 7.61 3.57 7.52
N GLU A 83 8.68 3.79 8.27
CA GLU A 83 9.81 2.87 8.37
C GLU A 83 9.36 1.43 8.70
N GLY A 84 9.96 0.46 8.00
CA GLY A 84 9.59 -0.96 8.08
C GLY A 84 8.30 -1.36 7.35
N LYS A 85 7.44 -0.41 6.96
CA LYS A 85 6.23 -0.67 6.15
C LYS A 85 6.42 -0.27 4.69
N THR A 86 7.04 0.86 4.43
CA THR A 86 7.35 1.35 3.08
C THR A 86 8.84 1.28 2.82
N VAL A 87 9.20 0.74 1.65
CA VAL A 87 10.60 0.66 1.21
C VAL A 87 10.97 1.94 0.46
N GLY A 88 10.11 2.35 -0.47
CA GLY A 88 10.41 3.41 -1.43
C GLY A 88 9.84 4.79 -1.11
N MET A 89 8.78 4.87 -0.30
CA MET A 89 8.10 6.14 -0.09
C MET A 89 8.93 7.07 0.80
N ARG A 90 8.97 8.33 0.42
CA ARG A 90 9.53 9.41 1.24
C ARG A 90 8.56 10.57 1.33
N GLN A 91 8.64 11.30 2.42
CA GLN A 91 7.88 12.52 2.66
C GLN A 91 8.86 13.70 2.78
N TRP A 92 8.51 14.81 2.17
CA TRP A 92 9.11 16.11 2.48
C TRP A 92 8.06 16.95 3.20
N ARG A 93 8.32 17.30 4.47
CA ARG A 93 7.38 18.03 5.32
C ARG A 93 7.70 19.53 5.34
N PHE A 94 6.65 20.35 5.40
CA PHE A 94 6.70 21.80 5.49
C PHE A 94 5.78 22.26 6.61
N ALA A 95 6.33 22.86 7.66
CA ALA A 95 5.55 23.35 8.80
C ALA A 95 4.84 24.68 8.51
N ASN A 96 5.29 25.42 7.51
CA ASN A 96 4.75 26.70 7.05
C ASN A 96 5.15 26.96 5.58
N LEU A 97 4.73 28.11 5.04
CA LEU A 97 4.96 28.49 3.66
C LEU A 97 6.43 28.84 3.38
N GLU A 98 7.12 29.41 4.37
CA GLU A 98 8.50 29.87 4.28
C GLU A 98 9.50 28.70 4.15
N GLU A 99 9.13 27.51 4.61
CA GLU A 99 9.92 26.29 4.43
C GLU A 99 9.85 25.71 3.01
N ILE A 100 8.94 26.22 2.16
CA ILE A 100 8.83 25.77 0.76
C ILE A 100 9.88 26.50 -0.09
N ASP A 101 11.08 25.94 -0.16
CA ASP A 101 12.11 26.33 -1.12
C ASP A 101 11.69 25.89 -2.53
N GLU A 102 11.07 26.80 -3.29
CA GLU A 102 10.51 26.46 -4.61
C GLU A 102 11.55 25.91 -5.60
N PRO A 103 12.75 26.53 -5.77
CA PRO A 103 13.78 25.96 -6.63
C PRO A 103 14.14 24.53 -6.25
N LEU A 104 14.30 24.26 -4.94
CA LEU A 104 14.66 22.93 -4.48
C LEU A 104 13.52 21.93 -4.68
N VAL A 105 12.27 22.33 -4.39
CA VAL A 105 11.10 21.48 -4.65
C VAL A 105 11.00 21.13 -6.12
N ILE A 106 11.15 22.10 -7.03
CA ILE A 106 11.12 21.87 -8.47
C ILE A 106 12.20 20.86 -8.88
N ALA A 107 13.43 21.00 -8.36
CA ALA A 107 14.51 20.06 -8.68
C ALA A 107 14.16 18.60 -8.32
N TYR A 108 13.54 18.36 -7.16
CA TYR A 108 13.13 17.00 -6.76
C TYR A 108 11.96 16.47 -7.62
N LEU A 109 11.05 17.36 -8.02
CA LEU A 109 9.94 17.01 -8.92
C LEU A 109 10.44 16.65 -10.33
N GLU A 110 11.42 17.41 -10.85
CA GLU A 110 12.07 17.13 -12.14
C GLU A 110 12.86 15.82 -12.09
N GLU A 111 13.68 15.60 -11.06
CA GLU A 111 14.40 14.33 -10.85
C GLU A 111 13.42 13.14 -10.79
N THR A 112 12.26 13.33 -10.15
CA THR A 112 11.20 12.31 -10.08
C THR A 112 10.67 11.96 -11.48
N ILE A 113 10.46 12.95 -12.35
CA ILE A 113 10.04 12.74 -13.73
C ILE A 113 11.16 12.06 -14.53
N GLU A 114 12.41 12.48 -14.37
CA GLU A 114 13.57 11.89 -15.05
C GLU A 114 13.79 10.43 -14.67
N HIS A 115 13.60 10.07 -13.39
CA HIS A 115 13.62 8.69 -12.93
C HIS A 115 12.53 7.85 -13.60
N LYS A 116 11.32 8.38 -13.75
CA LYS A 116 10.26 7.72 -14.50
C LYS A 116 10.61 7.54 -15.98
N LYS A 117 11.17 8.56 -16.64
CA LYS A 117 11.57 8.52 -18.06
C LYS A 117 12.72 7.55 -18.32
N SER A 118 13.69 7.49 -17.41
CA SER A 118 14.84 6.58 -17.49
C SER A 118 14.52 5.13 -17.09
N GLY A 119 13.30 4.86 -16.63
CA GLY A 119 12.87 3.52 -16.21
C GLY A 119 13.46 3.08 -14.86
N LYS A 120 14.11 3.99 -14.11
CA LYS A 120 14.53 3.70 -12.74
C LYS A 120 13.27 3.45 -11.89
N SER A 121 13.19 2.29 -11.26
CA SER A 121 12.09 1.94 -10.37
C SER A 121 12.59 1.07 -9.24
N ILE A 122 11.96 1.20 -8.07
CA ILE A 122 12.30 0.40 -6.90
C ILE A 122 11.79 -1.02 -7.15
N THR A 123 12.71 -1.98 -7.25
CA THR A 123 12.35 -3.38 -7.25
C THR A 123 12.04 -3.80 -5.82
N PHE A 124 10.76 -3.98 -5.52
CA PHE A 124 10.37 -4.61 -4.26
C PHE A 124 10.85 -6.05 -4.29
N LYS A 125 11.84 -6.40 -3.46
CA LYS A 125 12.13 -7.80 -3.16
C LYS A 125 10.83 -8.40 -2.65
N LYS A 126 10.20 -9.29 -3.44
CA LYS A 126 9.11 -10.12 -2.94
C LYS A 126 9.60 -10.70 -1.63
N LYS A 127 8.89 -10.47 -0.51
CA LYS A 127 9.19 -11.21 0.73
C LYS A 127 9.28 -12.68 0.30
N ASN A 128 10.43 -13.32 0.59
CA ASN A 128 10.63 -14.73 0.27
C ASN A 128 9.35 -15.47 0.67
N LYS A 129 8.79 -16.28 -0.24
CA LYS A 129 7.60 -17.08 0.07
C LYS A 129 7.92 -17.85 1.35
N VAL A 130 7.33 -17.43 2.47
CA VAL A 130 7.43 -18.18 3.72
C VAL A 130 6.88 -19.56 3.37
N PRO A 131 7.62 -20.65 3.62
CA PRO A 131 7.13 -21.99 3.38
C PRO A 131 5.78 -22.15 4.06
N ILE A 132 4.81 -22.71 3.34
CA ILE A 132 3.49 -22.97 3.90
C ILE A 132 3.68 -24.11 4.91
N GLU A 133 3.48 -23.81 6.19
CA GLU A 133 3.46 -24.83 7.24
C GLU A 133 2.07 -25.49 7.22
N ILE A 134 1.94 -26.63 6.54
CA ILE A 134 0.69 -27.40 6.52
C ILE A 134 0.61 -28.21 7.82
N PRO A 135 -0.39 -27.98 8.68
CA PRO A 135 -0.53 -28.72 9.93
C PRO A 135 -0.79 -30.20 9.65
N SER A 136 -0.29 -31.09 10.51
CA SER A 136 -0.48 -32.54 10.38
C SER A 136 -1.94 -32.92 10.20
N LEU A 137 -2.85 -32.26 10.92
CA LEU A 137 -4.30 -32.48 10.82
C LEU A 137 -4.86 -32.23 9.41
N LEU A 138 -4.34 -31.22 8.71
CA LEU A 138 -4.75 -30.89 7.35
C LEU A 138 -4.08 -31.82 6.33
N SER A 139 -2.80 -32.16 6.56
CA SER A 139 -2.08 -33.15 5.75
C SER A 139 -2.78 -34.51 5.73
N SER A 140 -3.14 -35.04 6.91
CA SER A 140 -3.85 -36.32 7.01
C SER A 140 -5.24 -36.29 6.35
N HIS A 141 -5.90 -35.13 6.34
CA HIS A 141 -7.16 -34.97 5.61
C HIS A 141 -6.93 -35.10 4.09
N PHE A 142 -5.87 -34.47 3.57
CA PHE A 142 -5.52 -34.52 2.15
C PHE A 142 -5.14 -35.92 1.67
N ASP A 143 -4.47 -36.70 2.50
CA ASP A 143 -4.14 -38.10 2.18
C ASP A 143 -5.39 -38.93 1.88
N SER A 144 -6.50 -38.63 2.56
CA SER A 144 -7.79 -39.32 2.38
C SER A 144 -8.72 -38.65 1.36
N HIS A 145 -8.47 -37.38 0.99
CA HIS A 145 -9.33 -36.60 0.10
C HIS A 145 -8.51 -35.83 -0.95
N PRO A 146 -7.99 -36.51 -1.98
CA PRO A 146 -7.14 -35.90 -3.01
C PRO A 146 -7.80 -34.73 -3.75
N ASP A 147 -9.13 -34.72 -3.91
CA ASP A 147 -9.82 -33.61 -4.58
C ASP A 147 -9.81 -32.33 -3.74
N HIS A 148 -9.84 -32.45 -2.40
CA HIS A 148 -9.67 -31.30 -1.50
C HIS A 148 -8.23 -30.77 -1.57
N LEU A 149 -7.23 -31.65 -1.75
CA LEU A 149 -5.84 -31.24 -1.96
C LEU A 149 -5.70 -30.45 -3.27
N LYS A 150 -6.29 -30.91 -4.38
CA LYS A 150 -6.27 -30.18 -5.66
C LYS A 150 -6.89 -28.78 -5.53
N THR A 151 -8.05 -28.68 -4.86
CA THR A 151 -8.66 -27.37 -4.58
C THR A 151 -7.73 -26.49 -3.76
N PHE A 152 -7.15 -27.05 -2.70
CA PHE A 152 -6.21 -26.33 -1.84
C PHE A 152 -4.98 -25.84 -2.62
N GLU A 153 -4.43 -26.68 -3.50
CA GLU A 153 -3.26 -26.37 -4.33
C GLU A 153 -3.50 -25.26 -5.36
N ASN A 154 -4.74 -25.08 -5.81
CA ASN A 154 -5.13 -23.99 -6.72
C ASN A 154 -5.19 -22.62 -6.03
N PHE A 155 -5.20 -22.56 -4.69
CA PHE A 155 -5.19 -21.29 -3.98
C PHE A 155 -3.83 -20.58 -3.97
N THR A 156 -3.87 -19.25 -3.82
CA THR A 156 -2.68 -18.42 -3.62
C THR A 156 -1.98 -18.79 -2.30
N THR A 157 -0.69 -18.48 -2.17
CA THR A 157 0.08 -18.72 -0.94
C THR A 157 -0.57 -18.09 0.29
N SER A 158 -1.18 -16.90 0.17
CA SER A 158 -1.90 -16.25 1.28
C SER A 158 -3.09 -17.08 1.75
N GLN A 159 -3.94 -17.51 0.81
CA GLN A 159 -5.12 -18.32 1.11
C GLN A 159 -4.75 -19.66 1.73
N LYS A 160 -3.69 -20.32 1.24
CA LYS A 160 -3.17 -21.56 1.86
C LYS A 160 -2.68 -21.35 3.29
N ASN A 161 -2.01 -20.23 3.55
CA ASN A 161 -1.58 -19.85 4.88
C ASN A 161 -2.76 -19.55 5.80
N GLU A 162 -3.83 -18.92 5.31
CA GLU A 162 -5.04 -18.68 6.10
C GLU A 162 -5.66 -19.98 6.61
N PHE A 163 -5.85 -20.97 5.74
CA PHE A 163 -6.34 -22.29 6.13
C PHE A 163 -5.44 -22.97 7.18
N SER A 164 -4.13 -22.92 6.97
CA SER A 164 -3.14 -23.52 7.86
C SER A 164 -3.12 -22.85 9.23
N ASN A 165 -3.04 -21.51 9.26
CA ASN A 165 -3.06 -20.70 10.47
C ASN A 165 -4.39 -20.84 11.23
N TYR A 166 -5.51 -20.99 10.51
CA TYR A 166 -6.79 -21.26 11.15
C TYR A 166 -6.75 -22.53 12.00
N ILE A 167 -6.00 -23.57 11.61
CA ILE A 167 -5.81 -24.74 12.48
C ILE A 167 -4.75 -24.46 13.55
N ILE A 168 -3.59 -23.89 13.19
CA ILE A 168 -2.45 -23.66 14.11
C ILE A 168 -2.84 -22.78 15.30
N ASP A 169 -3.62 -21.72 15.06
CA ASP A 169 -4.02 -20.75 16.07
C ASP A 169 -4.99 -21.34 17.12
N ALA A 170 -5.59 -22.50 16.87
CA ALA A 170 -6.48 -23.17 17.81
C ALA A 170 -5.68 -23.94 18.88
N LYS A 171 -5.69 -23.44 20.11
CA LYS A 171 -4.98 -24.06 21.25
C LYS A 171 -5.59 -25.39 21.73
N ARG A 172 -6.89 -25.59 21.55
CA ARG A 172 -7.62 -26.78 22.02
C ARG A 172 -7.85 -27.76 20.87
N GLU A 173 -7.64 -29.04 21.12
CA GLU A 173 -7.75 -30.08 20.10
C GLU A 173 -9.16 -30.17 19.50
N LYS A 174 -10.20 -30.09 20.34
CA LYS A 174 -11.60 -30.00 19.89
C LYS A 174 -11.81 -28.85 18.90
N THR A 175 -11.24 -27.68 19.17
CA THR A 175 -11.36 -26.52 18.31
C THR A 175 -10.62 -26.72 16.98
N LYS A 176 -9.48 -27.41 16.96
CA LYS A 176 -8.80 -27.75 15.70
C LYS A 176 -9.68 -28.66 14.83
N LEU A 177 -10.33 -29.66 15.42
CA LEU A 177 -11.26 -30.55 14.71
C LEU A 177 -12.48 -29.80 14.18
N ASP A 178 -13.11 -28.95 14.99
CA ASP A 178 -14.25 -28.13 14.55
C ASP A 178 -13.87 -27.19 13.39
N ARG A 179 -12.64 -26.64 13.43
CA ARG A 179 -12.10 -25.81 12.35
C ARG A 179 -11.82 -26.63 11.10
N LEU A 180 -11.30 -27.85 11.23
CA LEU A 180 -11.09 -28.76 10.10
C LEU A 180 -12.42 -29.06 9.38
N GLU A 181 -13.51 -29.34 10.11
CA GLU A 181 -14.82 -29.60 9.48
C GLU A 181 -15.29 -28.42 8.62
N LYS A 182 -15.09 -27.19 9.09
CA LYS A 182 -15.38 -25.99 8.28
C LYS A 182 -14.51 -25.92 7.03
N ILE A 183 -13.22 -26.23 7.15
CA ILE A 183 -12.30 -26.25 6.02
C ILE A 183 -12.74 -27.29 4.99
N LYS A 184 -13.17 -28.48 5.41
CA LYS A 184 -13.66 -29.53 4.51
C LYS A 184 -14.81 -29.04 3.64
N VAL A 185 -15.80 -28.36 4.22
CA VAL A 185 -16.93 -27.78 3.48
C VAL A 185 -16.44 -26.76 2.46
N LEU A 186 -15.56 -25.84 2.86
CA LEU A 186 -15.03 -24.81 1.97
C LEU A 186 -14.24 -25.39 0.80
N LEU A 187 -13.40 -26.41 1.05
CA LEU A 187 -12.63 -27.08 0.00
C LEU A 187 -13.53 -27.87 -0.96
N GLY A 188 -14.60 -28.48 -0.46
CA GLY A 188 -15.61 -29.12 -1.32
C GLY A 188 -16.34 -28.11 -2.21
N GLU A 189 -16.53 -26.88 -1.75
CA GLU A 189 -17.19 -25.79 -2.49
C GLU A 189 -16.23 -24.92 -3.32
N GLY A 190 -14.91 -25.15 -3.24
CA GLY A 190 -13.91 -24.28 -3.89
C GLY A 190 -13.80 -22.88 -3.27
N LYS A 191 -14.27 -22.69 -2.04
CA LYS A 191 -14.29 -21.39 -1.34
C LYS A 191 -13.05 -21.18 -0.47
N THR A 192 -12.72 -19.91 -0.24
CA THR A 192 -11.60 -19.50 0.62
C THR A 192 -12.05 -19.34 2.07
N LEU A 193 -11.12 -19.36 3.03
CA LEU A 193 -11.44 -19.23 4.46
C LEU A 193 -12.22 -17.94 4.79
N ASN A 194 -11.93 -16.84 4.07
CA ASN A 194 -12.60 -15.55 4.27
C ASN A 194 -14.13 -15.62 4.13
N THR A 195 -14.67 -16.60 3.40
CA THR A 195 -16.13 -16.72 3.24
C THR A 195 -16.85 -17.12 4.53
N LEU A 196 -16.14 -17.61 5.57
CA LEU A 196 -16.75 -17.95 6.87
C LEU A 196 -17.30 -16.73 7.63
N TRP A 197 -16.82 -15.53 7.32
CA TRP A 197 -17.15 -14.31 8.07
C TRP A 197 -18.03 -13.34 7.28
N GLY A 198 -18.75 -13.85 6.27
CA GLY A 198 -19.63 -13.06 5.41
C GLY A 198 -18.83 -12.13 4.50
N GLY A 199 -18.08 -12.72 3.57
CA GLY A 199 -17.12 -12.04 2.69
C GLY A 199 -17.62 -10.67 2.19
N ARG A 200 -16.74 -9.66 2.31
CA ARG A 200 -16.89 -8.39 1.60
C ARG A 200 -16.73 -8.61 0.09
#